data_AF-A0A0G1RXT5-F1
#
_entry.id   AF-A0A0G1RXT5-F1
#
_cell.length_a   1.000
_cell.length_b   1.000
_cell.length_c   1.000
_cell.angle_alpha   90.00
_cell.angle_beta   90.00
_cell.angle_gamma   90.00
#
_symmetry.space_group_name_H-M   'P 1'
#
loop_
_entity.id
_entity.type
_entity.pdbx_description
1 polymer ?
#
loop_
_entity_poly.entity_id
_entity_poly.type
_entity_poly.pdbx_seq_one_letter_code
_entity_poly.pdbx_strand_id
1 'polypeptide(L)'
;MSILAKDFLKTEGILTGEPNDSLASALAKLNSSHGAVFVTEGKKLLGLISPYHVLYRSNFPGESKLKNCLFRPPKLSPDTPVAKIARLMVESKVYYLPVVDLEDNLLGIVSYRRILRWLKDNGLIGEFGDLMKPKAMISIKEDEALGRARTLMKPGGVSRLMVTAPSGKLIGILTRYDLRLALAEPQNSQKSWSRAGSKDGLADRQVRPYIKRAVATLGRDKDIKQAIELILTRTIGSVVLVNNKYQPVGLVSVHDILNRLAEREQGSKNPLSFNLPDGFRYRETLKRKVRKSFRKLSRRGKILTYRVTVKQKLNRAGKVSRYEVIIGVKLPNRAELSTKVVEYDAVKAVNQALDKIAAQME
;
A
#
# COMPACT_ATOMS: atom_id res chain seq x y z
N MET A 1 -23.32 -8.92 7.57
CA MET A 1 -22.69 -9.95 6.72
C MET A 1 -21.19 -9.74 6.70
N SER A 2 -20.39 -10.80 6.82
CA SER A 2 -18.95 -10.73 6.55
C SER A 2 -18.73 -10.83 5.05
N ILE A 3 -18.24 -9.77 4.41
CA ILE A 3 -17.91 -9.78 2.98
C ILE A 3 -16.53 -10.40 2.79
N LEU A 4 -16.43 -11.33 1.86
CA LEU A 4 -15.30 -12.23 1.66
C LEU A 4 -14.71 -12.10 0.24
N ALA A 5 -13.54 -12.69 0.00
CA ALA A 5 -12.88 -12.64 -1.30
C ALA A 5 -13.72 -13.25 -2.44
N LYS A 6 -14.46 -14.33 -2.14
CA LYS A 6 -15.35 -14.99 -3.11
C LYS A 6 -16.42 -14.07 -3.68
N ASP A 7 -16.88 -13.08 -2.91
CA ASP A 7 -17.88 -12.09 -3.35
C ASP A 7 -17.33 -11.14 -4.43
N PHE A 8 -16.00 -11.09 -4.59
CA PHE A 8 -15.31 -10.25 -5.57
C PHE A 8 -14.53 -11.03 -6.62
N LEU A 9 -14.65 -12.36 -6.63
CA LEU A 9 -13.83 -13.23 -7.46
C LEU A 9 -14.02 -12.90 -8.95
N LYS A 10 -12.90 -12.73 -9.65
CA LYS A 10 -12.83 -12.63 -11.11
C LYS A 10 -12.03 -13.81 -11.64
N THR A 11 -12.62 -14.60 -12.52
CA THR A 11 -12.03 -15.80 -13.13
C THR A 11 -11.62 -15.59 -14.59
N GLU A 12 -12.30 -14.70 -15.31
CA GLU A 12 -12.07 -14.43 -16.73
C GLU A 12 -11.26 -13.16 -16.97
N GLY A 13 -10.60 -13.03 -18.13
CA GLY A 13 -9.87 -11.81 -18.51
C GLY A 13 -8.81 -11.40 -17.47
N ILE A 14 -8.16 -12.40 -16.86
CA ILE A 14 -7.00 -12.25 -15.99
C ILE A 14 -5.78 -12.14 -16.90
N LEU A 15 -4.96 -11.09 -16.71
CA LEU A 15 -3.71 -10.98 -17.44
C LEU A 15 -2.72 -11.98 -16.87
N THR A 16 -2.36 -12.98 -17.66
CA THR A 16 -1.38 -14.00 -17.32
C THR A 16 -0.15 -13.94 -18.24
N GLY A 17 0.94 -14.54 -17.78
CA GLY A 17 2.15 -14.78 -18.55
C GLY A 17 2.85 -16.05 -18.07
N GLU A 18 3.64 -16.64 -18.95
CA GLU A 18 4.40 -17.85 -18.67
C GLU A 18 5.79 -17.50 -18.10
N PRO A 19 6.47 -18.43 -17.40
CA PRO A 19 7.72 -18.14 -16.70
C PRO A 19 8.86 -17.68 -17.64
N ASN A 20 8.80 -18.10 -18.91
CA ASN A 20 9.80 -17.79 -19.93
C ASN A 20 9.43 -16.59 -20.82
N ASP A 21 8.25 -15.99 -20.66
CA ASP A 21 7.88 -14.74 -21.35
C ASP A 21 8.85 -13.59 -20.97
N SER A 22 8.96 -12.58 -21.82
CA SER A 22 9.79 -11.39 -21.55
C SER A 22 9.06 -10.36 -20.68
N LEU A 23 9.80 -9.66 -19.83
CA LEU A 23 9.27 -8.57 -19.00
C LEU A 23 8.62 -7.47 -19.86
N ALA A 24 9.20 -7.15 -21.02
CA ALA A 24 8.65 -6.18 -21.95
C ALA A 24 7.24 -6.60 -22.44
N SER A 25 7.05 -7.87 -22.81
CA SER A 25 5.74 -8.39 -23.25
C SER A 25 4.69 -8.30 -22.12
N ALA A 26 5.08 -8.61 -20.87
CA ALA A 26 4.19 -8.49 -19.73
C ALA A 26 3.84 -7.02 -19.43
N LEU A 27 4.80 -6.10 -19.50
CA LEU A 27 4.56 -4.68 -19.30
C LEU A 27 3.67 -4.07 -20.39
N ALA A 28 3.78 -4.53 -21.63
CA ALA A 28 2.93 -4.09 -22.74
C ALA A 28 1.44 -4.43 -22.52
N LYS A 29 1.14 -5.52 -21.80
CA LYS A 29 -0.24 -5.88 -21.41
C LYS A 29 -0.85 -4.91 -20.38
N LEU A 30 -0.05 -4.06 -19.73
CA LEU A 30 -0.48 -3.20 -18.63
C LEU A 30 -0.74 -1.77 -19.07
N ASN A 31 -1.92 -1.24 -18.73
CA ASN A 31 -2.35 0.13 -19.05
C ASN A 31 -2.32 1.12 -17.86
N SER A 32 -1.93 0.67 -16.67
CA SER A 32 -1.95 1.51 -15.47
C SER A 32 -0.92 1.08 -14.43
N SER A 33 -0.60 2.00 -13.51
CA SER A 33 0.31 1.77 -12.37
C SER A 33 -0.11 0.63 -11.45
N HIS A 34 -1.40 0.33 -11.41
CA HIS A 34 -1.99 -0.66 -10.52
C HIS A 34 -2.13 -2.04 -11.17
N GLY A 35 -1.96 -2.15 -12.49
CA GLY A 35 -2.10 -3.42 -13.22
C GLY A 35 -1.10 -4.47 -12.76
N ALA A 36 -1.46 -5.73 -12.96
CA ALA A 36 -0.62 -6.88 -12.67
C ALA A 36 -0.76 -7.94 -13.76
N VAL A 37 0.34 -8.61 -14.10
CA VAL A 37 0.36 -9.84 -14.89
C VAL A 37 0.71 -10.97 -13.93
N PHE A 38 -0.19 -11.94 -13.79
CA PHE A 38 0.03 -13.11 -12.94
C PHE A 38 0.86 -14.14 -13.70
N VAL A 39 1.97 -14.58 -13.10
CA VAL A 39 2.85 -15.55 -13.74
C VAL A 39 2.50 -16.93 -13.22
N THR A 40 2.09 -17.79 -14.13
CA THR A 40 1.61 -19.13 -13.84
C THR A 40 2.44 -20.17 -14.57
N GLU A 41 2.53 -21.38 -14.02
CA GLU A 41 3.00 -22.56 -14.73
C GLU A 41 1.86 -23.59 -14.65
N GLY A 42 1.14 -23.76 -15.76
CA GLY A 42 -0.17 -24.41 -15.74
C GLY A 42 -1.15 -23.65 -14.83
N LYS A 43 -1.72 -24.34 -13.83
CA LYS A 43 -2.62 -23.70 -12.83
C LYS A 43 -1.88 -23.05 -11.67
N LYS A 44 -0.59 -23.36 -11.47
CA LYS A 44 0.15 -22.97 -10.29
C LYS A 44 0.60 -21.52 -10.38
N LEU A 45 0.31 -20.74 -9.34
CA LEU A 45 0.76 -19.36 -9.26
C LEU A 45 2.22 -19.28 -8.80
N LEU A 46 3.11 -18.77 -9.66
CA LEU A 46 4.50 -18.52 -9.29
C LEU A 46 4.70 -17.13 -8.67
N GLY A 47 3.94 -16.14 -9.13
CA GLY A 47 4.03 -14.76 -8.65
C GLY A 47 3.30 -13.78 -9.56
N LEU A 48 3.68 -12.51 -9.52
CA LEU A 48 3.19 -11.50 -10.45
C LEU A 48 4.26 -10.50 -10.87
N ILE A 49 3.99 -9.84 -11.98
CA ILE A 49 4.68 -8.66 -12.46
C ILE A 49 3.77 -7.46 -12.22
N SER A 50 4.28 -6.42 -11.57
CA SER A 50 3.58 -5.14 -11.43
C SER A 50 4.51 -3.97 -11.70
N PRO A 51 4.04 -2.86 -12.31
CA PRO A 51 4.90 -1.75 -12.70
C PRO A 51 5.64 -1.15 -11.49
N TYR A 52 4.98 -1.11 -10.33
CA TYR A 52 5.61 -0.64 -9.10
C TYR A 52 6.82 -1.49 -8.69
N HIS A 53 6.74 -2.82 -8.77
CA HIS A 53 7.85 -3.66 -8.32
C HIS A 53 9.00 -3.69 -9.34
N VAL A 54 8.69 -3.85 -10.63
CA VAL A 54 9.73 -4.06 -11.64
C VAL A 54 10.42 -2.78 -12.11
N LEU A 55 9.72 -1.63 -12.11
CA LEU A 55 10.32 -0.35 -12.55
C LEU A 55 10.91 0.48 -11.39
N TYR A 56 10.46 0.25 -10.15
CA TYR A 56 10.84 1.11 -9.01
C TYR A 56 11.59 0.42 -7.89
N ARG A 57 11.43 -0.90 -7.74
CA ARG A 57 12.22 -1.67 -6.76
C ARG A 57 13.37 -2.44 -7.41
N SER A 58 13.38 -2.52 -8.73
CA SER A 58 14.36 -3.26 -9.50
C SER A 58 14.65 -2.52 -10.81
N ASN A 59 15.71 -2.94 -11.50
CA ASN A 59 16.12 -2.38 -12.79
C ASN A 59 16.34 -3.52 -13.80
N PHE A 60 15.33 -4.37 -13.97
CA PHE A 60 15.41 -5.50 -14.88
C PHE A 60 15.36 -5.02 -16.34
N PRO A 61 16.25 -5.51 -17.22
CA PRO A 61 16.12 -5.32 -18.67
C PRO A 61 14.79 -5.87 -19.19
N GLY A 62 14.24 -5.28 -20.26
CA GLY A 62 12.97 -5.70 -20.86
C GLY A 62 12.96 -7.17 -21.33
N GLU A 63 14.11 -7.68 -21.77
CA GLU A 63 14.28 -9.08 -22.21
C GLU A 63 14.36 -10.10 -21.06
N SER A 64 14.35 -9.63 -19.81
CA SER A 64 14.41 -10.52 -18.65
C SER A 64 13.19 -11.45 -18.63
N LYS A 65 13.43 -12.76 -18.44
CA LYS A 65 12.37 -13.76 -18.27
C LYS A 65 11.54 -13.47 -17.02
N LEU A 66 10.22 -13.62 -17.10
CA LEU A 66 9.31 -13.28 -16.00
C LEU A 66 9.67 -13.97 -14.69
N LYS A 67 10.11 -15.23 -14.74
CA LYS A 67 10.53 -16.00 -13.55
C LYS A 67 11.63 -15.34 -12.71
N ASN A 68 12.44 -14.47 -13.32
CA ASN A 68 13.52 -13.74 -12.65
C ASN A 68 13.06 -12.39 -12.07
N CYS A 69 11.86 -11.93 -12.43
CA CYS A 69 11.31 -10.62 -12.08
C CYS A 69 10.10 -10.71 -11.13
N LEU A 70 9.80 -11.92 -10.63
CA LEU A 70 8.58 -12.19 -9.87
C LEU A 70 8.54 -11.43 -8.55
N PHE A 71 7.45 -10.72 -8.33
CA PHE A 71 7.01 -10.37 -6.99
C PHE A 71 6.09 -11.48 -6.46
N ARG A 72 6.30 -11.91 -5.21
CA ARG A 72 5.40 -12.87 -4.54
C ARG A 72 4.29 -12.09 -3.82
N PRO A 73 3.06 -12.07 -4.35
CA PRO A 73 1.97 -11.32 -3.72
C PRO A 73 1.43 -12.04 -2.48
N PRO A 74 0.77 -11.31 -1.58
CA PRO A 74 -0.12 -11.92 -0.60
C PRO A 74 -1.20 -12.73 -1.33
N LYS A 75 -1.38 -13.98 -0.92
CA LYS A 75 -2.40 -14.87 -1.46
C LYS A 75 -3.67 -14.81 -0.61
N LEU A 76 -4.81 -14.88 -1.26
CA LEU A 76 -6.12 -14.90 -0.60
C LEU A 76 -6.70 -16.31 -0.68
N SER A 77 -7.38 -16.74 0.38
CA SER A 77 -8.38 -17.81 0.28
C SER A 77 -9.75 -17.20 -0.08
N PRO A 78 -10.70 -17.99 -0.62
CA PRO A 78 -12.07 -17.53 -0.90
C PRO A 78 -12.77 -16.87 0.30
N ASP A 79 -12.43 -17.29 1.52
CA ASP A 79 -13.01 -16.77 2.77
C ASP A 79 -12.18 -15.63 3.40
N THR A 80 -11.26 -15.02 2.65
CA THR A 80 -10.50 -13.87 3.18
C THR A 80 -11.41 -12.65 3.33
N PRO A 81 -11.53 -12.03 4.53
CA PRO A 81 -12.41 -10.88 4.71
C PRO A 81 -11.97 -9.63 3.96
N VAL A 82 -12.92 -8.84 3.45
CA VAL A 82 -12.66 -7.65 2.62
C VAL A 82 -11.70 -6.63 3.27
N ALA A 83 -11.79 -6.44 4.59
CA ALA A 83 -10.91 -5.51 5.31
C ALA A 83 -9.45 -6.00 5.31
N LYS A 84 -9.24 -7.32 5.44
CA LYS A 84 -7.93 -7.96 5.29
C LYS A 84 -7.41 -7.85 3.86
N ILE A 85 -8.27 -8.02 2.85
CA ILE A 85 -7.90 -7.81 1.45
C ILE A 85 -7.39 -6.37 1.25
N ALA A 86 -8.12 -5.38 1.75
CA ALA A 86 -7.74 -3.97 1.65
C ALA A 86 -6.38 -3.69 2.32
N ARG A 87 -6.15 -4.25 3.52
CA ARG A 87 -4.84 -4.14 4.20
C ARG A 87 -3.71 -4.71 3.35
N LEU A 88 -3.90 -5.95 2.86
CA LEU A 88 -2.89 -6.62 2.03
C LEU A 88 -2.59 -5.83 0.76
N MET A 89 -3.59 -5.20 0.12
CA MET A 89 -3.38 -4.34 -1.05
C MET A 89 -2.54 -3.11 -0.71
N VAL A 90 -2.85 -2.45 0.41
CA VAL A 90 -2.15 -1.25 0.89
C VAL A 90 -0.69 -1.55 1.25
N GLU A 91 -0.45 -2.63 1.99
CA GLU A 91 0.86 -3.02 2.49
C GLU A 91 1.77 -3.48 1.34
N SER A 92 1.25 -4.35 0.47
CA SER A 92 2.00 -4.88 -0.67
C SER A 92 2.13 -3.89 -1.84
N LYS A 93 1.30 -2.83 -1.87
CA LYS A 93 1.13 -1.93 -3.04
C LYS A 93 0.68 -2.67 -4.31
N VAL A 94 0.04 -3.83 -4.16
CA VAL A 94 -0.57 -4.60 -5.24
C VAL A 94 -2.09 -4.52 -5.11
N TYR A 95 -2.76 -4.03 -6.14
CA TYR A 95 -4.21 -3.80 -6.10
C TYR A 95 -5.04 -4.85 -6.85
N TYR A 96 -4.38 -5.93 -7.27
CA TYR A 96 -4.96 -7.18 -7.79
C TYR A 96 -4.32 -8.32 -7.01
N LEU A 97 -5.06 -8.94 -6.10
CA LEU A 97 -4.55 -10.03 -5.28
C LEU A 97 -5.09 -11.37 -5.80
N PRO A 98 -4.24 -12.41 -5.87
CA PRO A 98 -4.67 -13.73 -6.32
C PRO A 98 -5.48 -14.43 -5.24
N VAL A 99 -6.53 -15.13 -5.65
CA VAL A 99 -7.25 -16.12 -4.84
C VAL A 99 -6.76 -17.48 -5.28
N VAL A 100 -6.27 -18.28 -4.33
CA VAL A 100 -5.68 -19.59 -4.58
C VAL A 100 -6.34 -20.66 -3.73
N ASP A 101 -6.22 -21.92 -4.15
CA ASP A 101 -6.54 -23.08 -3.32
C ASP A 101 -5.38 -23.44 -2.38
N LEU A 102 -5.50 -24.58 -1.69
CA LEU A 102 -4.47 -25.09 -0.77
C LEU A 102 -3.17 -25.53 -1.47
N GLU A 103 -3.21 -25.76 -2.78
CA GLU A 103 -2.09 -26.22 -3.60
C GLU A 103 -1.40 -25.08 -4.38
N ASP A 104 -1.77 -23.83 -4.09
CA ASP A 104 -1.34 -22.63 -4.80
C ASP A 104 -1.80 -22.54 -6.26
N ASN A 105 -2.86 -23.25 -6.65
CA ASN A 105 -3.49 -23.07 -7.95
C ASN A 105 -4.28 -21.76 -7.96
N LEU A 106 -4.15 -20.98 -9.03
CA LEU A 106 -4.87 -19.73 -9.20
C LEU A 106 -6.35 -20.00 -9.50
N LEU A 107 -7.22 -19.73 -8.54
CA LEU A 107 -8.68 -19.81 -8.71
C LEU A 107 -9.24 -18.56 -9.38
N GLY A 108 -8.60 -17.42 -9.16
CA GLY A 108 -8.99 -16.14 -9.74
C GLY A 108 -8.31 -14.97 -9.04
N ILE A 109 -8.85 -13.77 -9.20
CA ILE A 109 -8.28 -12.56 -8.59
C ILE A 109 -9.36 -11.68 -7.95
N VAL A 110 -8.95 -10.92 -6.93
CA VAL A 110 -9.73 -9.80 -6.39
C VAL A 110 -9.03 -8.51 -6.75
N SER A 111 -9.75 -7.59 -7.39
CA SER A 111 -9.24 -6.26 -7.72
C SER A 111 -9.85 -5.19 -6.83
N TYR A 112 -9.08 -4.14 -6.53
CA TYR A 112 -9.59 -3.01 -5.77
C TYR A 112 -10.84 -2.39 -6.42
N ARG A 113 -10.94 -2.39 -7.76
CA ARG A 113 -12.08 -1.83 -8.50
C ARG A 113 -13.39 -2.54 -8.17
N ARG A 114 -13.35 -3.86 -7.95
CA ARG A 114 -14.53 -4.65 -7.56
C ARG A 114 -14.97 -4.30 -6.14
N ILE A 115 -14.03 -4.19 -5.21
CA ILE A 115 -14.30 -3.76 -3.84
C ILE A 115 -14.92 -2.35 -3.85
N LEU A 116 -14.28 -1.43 -4.57
CA LEU A 116 -14.72 -0.04 -4.70
C LEU A 116 -16.11 0.10 -5.33
N ARG A 117 -16.40 -0.66 -6.39
CA ARG A 117 -17.73 -0.71 -7.01
C ARG A 117 -18.78 -1.22 -6.04
N TRP A 118 -18.48 -2.30 -5.33
CA TRP A 118 -19.39 -2.83 -4.32
C TRP A 118 -19.67 -1.83 -3.19
N LEU A 119 -18.65 -1.09 -2.72
CA LEU A 119 -18.85 -0.01 -1.73
C LEU A 119 -19.81 1.07 -2.25
N LYS A 120 -19.73 1.41 -3.54
CA LYS A 120 -20.66 2.33 -4.21
C LYS A 120 -22.07 1.77 -4.21
N ASP A 121 -22.23 0.57 -4.76
CA ASP A 121 -23.54 -0.04 -5.01
C ASP A 121 -24.30 -0.31 -3.71
N ASN A 122 -23.60 -0.42 -2.57
CA ASN A 122 -24.17 -0.60 -1.24
C ASN A 122 -24.25 0.70 -0.41
N GLY A 123 -24.03 1.87 -1.02
CA GLY A 123 -24.19 3.16 -0.34
C GLY A 123 -23.15 3.45 0.76
N LEU A 124 -22.07 2.67 0.83
CA LEU A 124 -21.09 2.76 1.92
C LEU A 124 -20.09 3.92 1.75
N ILE A 125 -20.10 4.61 0.60
CA ILE A 125 -19.23 5.76 0.30
C ILE A 125 -19.34 6.85 1.36
N GLY A 126 -20.56 7.14 1.82
CA GLY A 126 -20.82 8.19 2.81
C GLY A 126 -20.02 8.01 4.10
N GLU A 127 -19.82 6.77 4.53
CA GLU A 127 -19.10 6.44 5.75
C GLU A 127 -17.57 6.63 5.65
N PHE A 128 -17.03 6.80 4.43
CA PHE A 128 -15.61 7.07 4.21
C PHE A 128 -15.30 8.56 4.12
N GLY A 129 -16.24 9.36 3.64
CA GLY A 129 -16.04 10.79 3.37
C GLY A 129 -15.67 11.59 4.62
N ASP A 130 -16.42 11.42 5.71
CA ASP A 130 -16.31 12.25 6.91
C ASP A 130 -14.97 12.07 7.68
N LEU A 131 -14.16 11.08 7.27
CA LEU A 131 -12.94 10.65 7.97
C LEU A 131 -11.68 10.83 7.12
N MET A 132 -11.82 11.22 5.85
CA MET A 132 -10.69 11.44 4.96
C MET A 132 -10.10 12.84 5.15
N LYS A 133 -8.83 12.89 5.57
CA LYS A 133 -8.04 14.12 5.57
C LYS A 133 -7.25 14.21 4.26
N PRO A 134 -7.37 15.31 3.51
CA PRO A 134 -6.60 15.48 2.29
C PRO A 134 -5.09 15.42 2.59
N LYS A 135 -4.35 14.69 1.75
CA LYS A 135 -2.89 14.57 1.90
C LYS A 135 -2.19 15.82 1.37
N ALA A 136 -1.12 16.21 2.06
CA ALA A 136 -0.17 17.18 1.54
C ALA A 136 0.41 16.67 0.20
N MET A 137 0.58 17.59 -0.74
CA MET A 137 1.09 17.28 -2.07
C MET A 137 2.46 17.91 -2.26
N ILE A 138 3.27 17.22 -3.06
CA ILE A 138 4.54 17.75 -3.52
C ILE A 138 4.33 18.23 -4.95
N SER A 139 4.72 19.48 -5.19
CA SER A 139 4.64 20.10 -6.52
C SER A 139 6.02 20.21 -7.15
N ILE A 140 6.05 20.18 -8.48
CA ILE A 140 7.21 20.48 -9.33
C ILE A 140 6.78 21.44 -10.46
N LYS A 141 7.74 22.11 -11.09
CA LYS A 141 7.55 22.87 -12.33
C LYS A 141 7.78 21.98 -13.56
N GLU A 142 7.28 22.40 -14.72
CA GLU A 142 7.35 21.59 -15.95
C GLU A 142 8.76 21.50 -16.56
N ASP A 143 9.61 22.48 -16.26
CA ASP A 143 11.01 22.59 -16.67
C ASP A 143 11.99 21.94 -15.69
N GLU A 144 11.52 21.49 -14.51
CA GLU A 144 12.36 20.77 -13.55
C GLU A 144 12.86 19.43 -14.11
N ALA A 145 14.05 19.04 -13.65
CA ALA A 145 14.73 17.82 -14.07
C ALA A 145 14.01 16.54 -13.57
N LEU A 146 13.99 15.51 -14.41
CA LEU A 146 13.39 14.21 -14.14
C LEU A 146 14.07 13.50 -12.96
N GLY A 147 15.37 13.73 -12.76
CA GLY A 147 16.12 13.23 -11.60
C GLY A 147 15.54 13.69 -10.26
N ARG A 148 15.03 14.93 -10.20
CA ARG A 148 14.32 15.45 -9.02
C ARG A 148 12.99 14.75 -8.82
N ALA A 149 12.20 14.61 -9.88
CA ALA A 149 10.94 13.86 -9.83
C ALA A 149 11.16 12.41 -9.35
N ARG A 150 12.18 11.72 -9.88
CA ARG A 150 12.57 10.37 -9.44
C ARG A 150 12.94 10.34 -7.96
N THR A 151 13.68 11.34 -7.47
CA THR A 151 14.07 11.43 -6.06
C THR A 151 12.85 11.55 -5.14
N LEU A 152 11.88 12.39 -5.49
CA LEU A 152 10.62 12.54 -4.75
C LEU A 152 9.74 11.28 -4.82
N MET A 153 9.87 10.49 -5.89
CA MET A 153 9.10 9.27 -6.13
C MET A 153 9.81 7.97 -5.73
N LYS A 154 10.97 8.04 -5.07
CA LYS A 154 11.70 6.86 -4.53
C LYS A 154 10.80 5.98 -3.65
N PRO A 155 11.14 4.70 -3.40
CA PRO A 155 10.41 3.88 -2.43
C PRO A 155 10.22 4.61 -1.10
N GLY A 156 8.98 4.67 -0.61
CA GLY A 156 8.60 5.46 0.58
C GLY A 156 8.24 6.93 0.31
N GLY A 157 8.59 7.47 -0.86
CA GLY A 157 8.18 8.79 -1.33
C GLY A 157 6.77 8.82 -1.92
N VAL A 158 6.44 9.90 -2.63
CA VAL A 158 5.10 10.11 -3.21
C VAL A 158 4.89 9.30 -4.49
N SER A 159 3.64 8.92 -4.77
CA SER A 159 3.30 8.16 -5.99
C SER A 159 3.06 9.06 -7.22
N ARG A 160 2.86 10.35 -6.98
CA ARG A 160 2.47 11.36 -7.95
C ARG A 160 2.90 12.75 -7.50
N LEU A 161 3.22 13.62 -8.45
CA LEU A 161 3.63 15.00 -8.25
C LEU A 161 2.64 15.91 -8.98
N MET A 162 2.29 17.03 -8.34
CA MET A 162 1.52 18.08 -8.99
C MET A 162 2.46 18.91 -9.85
N VAL A 163 2.13 19.11 -11.12
CA VAL A 163 2.88 20.03 -11.96
C VAL A 163 2.19 21.38 -11.90
N THR A 164 2.93 22.41 -11.51
CA THR A 164 2.38 23.76 -11.30
C THR A 164 3.09 24.80 -12.16
N ALA A 165 2.34 25.80 -12.62
CA ALA A 165 2.91 27.02 -13.21
C ALA A 165 3.69 27.82 -12.14
N PRO A 166 4.52 28.81 -12.52
CA PRO A 166 5.16 29.72 -11.57
C PRO A 166 4.17 30.38 -10.59
N SER A 167 2.97 30.71 -11.07
CA SER A 167 1.85 31.24 -10.26
C SER A 167 1.26 30.27 -9.22
N GLY A 168 1.70 29.02 -9.21
CA GLY A 168 1.20 27.95 -8.33
C GLY A 168 -0.06 27.24 -8.85
N LYS A 169 -0.63 27.67 -9.99
CA LYS A 169 -1.77 27.00 -10.62
C LYS A 169 -1.41 25.59 -11.06
N LEU A 170 -2.30 24.63 -10.83
CA LEU A 170 -2.15 23.26 -11.31
C LEU A 170 -2.24 23.23 -12.85
N ILE A 171 -1.22 22.68 -13.52
CA ILE A 171 -1.17 22.54 -14.98
C ILE A 171 -1.11 21.08 -15.43
N GLY A 172 -0.84 20.15 -14.52
CA GLY A 172 -0.76 18.74 -14.83
C GLY A 172 -0.40 17.88 -13.64
N ILE A 173 -0.28 16.58 -13.92
CA ILE A 173 0.14 15.58 -12.95
C ILE A 173 1.21 14.69 -13.57
N LEU A 174 2.21 14.34 -12.77
CA LEU A 174 3.22 13.35 -13.13
C LEU A 174 3.10 12.18 -12.16
N THR A 175 2.91 10.96 -12.68
CA THR A 175 2.82 9.75 -11.86
C THR A 175 4.04 8.85 -12.09
N ARG A 176 4.29 7.93 -11.15
CA ARG A 176 5.29 6.87 -11.35
C ARG A 176 5.06 6.13 -12.67
N TYR A 177 3.83 5.79 -13.02
CA TYR A 177 3.64 5.03 -14.26
C TYR A 177 4.01 5.82 -15.53
N ASP A 178 4.06 7.15 -15.48
CA ASP A 178 4.44 7.97 -16.62
C ASP A 178 5.96 7.99 -16.87
N LEU A 179 6.78 7.83 -15.82
CA LEU A 179 8.24 7.76 -15.94
C LEU A 179 8.72 6.52 -16.71
N ARG A 180 7.84 5.53 -16.96
CA ARG A 180 8.18 4.38 -17.81
C ARG A 180 8.55 4.81 -19.24
N LEU A 181 7.96 5.90 -19.72
CA LEU A 181 8.23 6.42 -21.06
C LEU A 181 9.68 6.90 -21.16
N ALA A 182 10.12 7.64 -20.13
CA ALA A 182 11.51 8.08 -20.02
C ALA A 182 12.50 6.90 -19.94
N LEU A 183 12.13 5.81 -19.26
CA LEU A 183 12.94 4.60 -19.16
C LEU A 183 13.00 3.80 -20.47
N ALA A 184 11.95 3.87 -21.29
CA ALA A 184 11.87 3.17 -22.58
C ALA A 184 12.58 3.92 -23.72
N GLU A 185 12.84 5.22 -23.54
CA GLU A 185 13.59 6.00 -24.53
C GLU A 185 15.05 5.51 -24.63
N PRO A 186 15.56 5.29 -25.85
CA PRO A 186 16.93 4.83 -26.05
C PRO A 186 17.90 5.79 -25.37
N GLN A 187 18.75 5.25 -24.50
CA GLN A 187 19.92 5.97 -24.06
C GLN A 187 20.86 5.97 -25.25
N ASN A 188 21.07 7.12 -25.89
CA ASN A 188 22.11 7.24 -26.92
C ASN A 188 23.40 6.76 -26.27
N SER A 189 23.86 5.58 -26.68
CA SER A 189 25.16 5.08 -26.30
C SER A 189 26.19 6.11 -26.73
N GLN A 190 27.16 6.31 -25.86
CA GLN A 190 28.29 7.21 -26.02
C GLN A 190 28.80 7.19 -27.48
N LYS A 191 28.62 8.27 -28.22
CA LYS A 191 29.52 8.57 -29.33
C LYS A 191 30.86 8.94 -28.70
N SER A 192 31.89 8.17 -29.00
CA SER A 192 33.28 8.26 -28.54
C SER A 192 34.02 9.58 -28.92
N TRP A 193 33.32 10.71 -29.06
CA TRP A 193 33.92 11.98 -29.49
C TRP A 193 33.27 13.22 -28.85
N SER A 194 33.04 13.22 -27.55
CA SER A 194 32.67 14.45 -26.82
C SER A 194 33.72 14.74 -25.76
N ARG A 195 34.68 15.64 -26.07
CA ARG A 195 35.61 16.26 -25.11
C ARG A 195 34.92 17.30 -24.20
N ALA A 196 33.64 17.10 -23.90
CA ALA A 196 32.88 17.91 -22.96
C ALA A 196 31.93 16.96 -22.23
N GLY A 197 32.11 16.83 -20.91
CA GLY A 197 31.40 15.88 -20.06
C GLY A 197 29.93 16.20 -19.80
N SER A 198 29.15 16.59 -20.83
CA SER A 198 27.70 16.71 -20.71
C SER A 198 27.09 15.32 -20.69
N LYS A 199 26.92 14.79 -19.48
CA LYS A 199 26.04 13.66 -19.19
C LYS A 199 24.61 14.13 -19.44
N ASP A 200 24.10 14.06 -20.68
CA ASP A 200 22.66 14.18 -20.93
C ASP A 200 21.98 12.85 -20.52
N GLY A 201 22.02 12.58 -19.21
CA GLY A 201 21.46 11.37 -18.64
C GLY A 201 19.94 11.48 -18.51
N LEU A 202 19.31 10.35 -18.23
CA LEU A 202 17.89 10.29 -17.83
C LEU A 202 17.55 11.26 -16.67
N ALA A 203 18.52 11.64 -15.85
CA ALA A 203 18.33 12.58 -14.74
C ALA A 203 18.14 14.03 -15.20
N ASP A 204 18.73 14.43 -16.31
CA ASP A 204 18.80 15.81 -16.79
C ASP A 204 17.64 16.17 -17.74
N ARG A 205 16.93 15.14 -18.24
CA ARG A 205 15.70 15.32 -19.02
C ARG A 205 14.67 16.12 -18.23
N GLN A 206 13.91 16.99 -18.89
CA GLN A 206 12.83 17.74 -18.24
C GLN A 206 11.59 16.87 -18.03
N VAL A 207 10.76 17.21 -17.04
CA VAL A 207 9.51 16.48 -16.79
C VAL A 207 8.42 16.75 -17.84
N ARG A 208 8.49 17.89 -18.54
CA ARG A 208 7.49 18.38 -19.51
C ARG A 208 6.89 17.31 -20.45
N PRO A 209 7.68 16.42 -21.10
CA PRO A 209 7.15 15.44 -22.05
C PRO A 209 6.26 14.36 -21.40
N TYR A 210 6.40 14.16 -20.09
CA TYR A 210 5.76 13.06 -19.36
C TYR A 210 4.52 13.51 -18.54
N ILE A 211 4.14 14.78 -18.67
CA ILE A 211 3.04 15.39 -17.89
C ILE A 211 1.69 14.99 -18.48
N LYS A 212 0.78 14.53 -17.63
CA LYS A 212 -0.65 14.41 -17.96
C LYS A 212 -1.37 15.72 -17.61
N ARG A 213 -1.87 16.43 -18.62
CA ARG A 213 -2.54 17.73 -18.44
C ARG A 213 -4.00 17.62 -18.00
N ALA A 214 -4.70 16.55 -18.40
CA ALA A 214 -6.07 16.28 -17.97
C ALA A 214 -6.09 15.74 -16.53
N VAL A 215 -6.08 16.63 -15.54
CA VAL A 215 -6.15 16.28 -14.12
C VAL A 215 -7.58 16.37 -13.64
N ALA A 216 -8.08 15.29 -13.02
CA ALA A 216 -9.36 15.32 -12.34
C ALA A 216 -9.24 16.14 -11.04
N THR A 217 -10.04 17.21 -10.95
CA THR A 217 -10.01 18.15 -9.83
C THR A 217 -11.37 18.29 -9.15
N LEU A 218 -11.36 18.74 -7.89
CA LEU A 218 -12.54 19.12 -7.13
C LEU A 218 -12.22 20.36 -6.29
N GLY A 219 -13.15 21.32 -6.19
CA GLY A 219 -12.99 22.47 -5.30
C GLY A 219 -12.94 22.03 -3.83
N ARG A 220 -12.05 22.64 -3.03
CA ARG A 220 -11.89 22.34 -1.59
C ARG A 220 -13.16 22.63 -0.77
N ASP A 221 -14.01 23.52 -1.27
CA ASP A 221 -15.32 23.87 -0.71
C ASP A 221 -16.37 22.75 -0.89
N LYS A 222 -16.14 21.79 -1.79
CA LYS A 222 -17.06 20.69 -2.06
C LYS A 222 -16.86 19.53 -1.10
N ASP A 223 -17.92 18.74 -0.93
CA ASP A 223 -17.88 17.51 -0.14
C ASP A 223 -16.90 16.50 -0.75
N ILE A 224 -16.00 15.98 0.08
CA ILE A 224 -15.01 14.96 -0.28
C ILE A 224 -15.66 13.66 -0.80
N LYS A 225 -16.92 13.39 -0.45
CA LYS A 225 -17.71 12.29 -1.04
C LYS A 225 -17.80 12.40 -2.55
N GLN A 226 -17.85 13.62 -3.11
CA GLN A 226 -17.83 13.83 -4.55
C GLN A 226 -16.49 13.41 -5.17
N ALA A 227 -15.37 13.59 -4.47
CA ALA A 227 -14.07 13.10 -4.93
C ALA A 227 -14.04 11.57 -4.99
N ILE A 228 -14.62 10.91 -4.00
CA ILE A 228 -14.76 9.45 -3.99
C ILE A 228 -15.66 9.01 -5.15
N GLU A 229 -16.81 9.63 -5.36
CA GLU A 229 -17.70 9.31 -6.49
C GLU A 229 -17.01 9.50 -7.84
N LEU A 230 -16.22 10.57 -8.01
CA LEU A 230 -15.41 10.79 -9.21
C LEU A 230 -14.37 9.68 -9.43
N ILE A 231 -13.69 9.22 -8.38
CA ILE A 231 -12.76 8.09 -8.43
C ILE A 231 -13.48 6.82 -8.93
N LEU A 232 -14.67 6.57 -8.41
CA LEU A 232 -15.45 5.37 -8.67
C LEU A 232 -16.08 5.37 -10.06
N THR A 233 -16.62 6.51 -10.50
CA THR A 233 -17.32 6.65 -11.79
C THR A 233 -16.36 6.78 -12.96
N ARG A 234 -15.33 7.63 -12.85
CA ARG A 234 -14.39 7.91 -13.94
C ARG A 234 -13.22 6.92 -14.00
N THR A 235 -13.18 5.94 -13.08
CA THR A 235 -12.12 4.92 -13.00
C THR A 235 -10.71 5.54 -12.89
N ILE A 236 -10.61 6.68 -12.21
CA ILE A 236 -9.36 7.42 -11.99
C ILE A 236 -8.72 7.02 -10.65
N GLY A 237 -7.39 7.09 -10.56
CA GLY A 237 -6.68 6.67 -9.35
C GLY A 237 -6.73 7.68 -8.19
N SER A 238 -7.06 8.94 -8.48
CA SER A 238 -7.10 10.04 -7.52
C SER A 238 -7.76 11.29 -8.08
N VAL A 239 -8.26 12.15 -7.20
CA VAL A 239 -8.78 13.49 -7.48
C VAL A 239 -7.96 14.51 -6.69
N VAL A 240 -7.55 15.58 -7.36
CA VAL A 240 -6.80 16.68 -6.75
C VAL A 240 -7.77 17.74 -6.25
N LEU A 241 -7.67 18.11 -4.96
CA LEU A 241 -8.44 19.21 -4.40
C LEU A 241 -7.74 20.53 -4.72
N VAL A 242 -8.50 21.50 -5.22
CA VAL A 242 -8.00 22.83 -5.61
C VAL A 242 -8.74 23.95 -4.86
N ASN A 243 -8.06 25.07 -4.63
CA ASN A 243 -8.69 26.28 -4.11
C ASN A 243 -9.28 27.14 -5.25
N ASN A 244 -9.87 28.29 -4.90
CA ASN A 244 -10.45 29.23 -5.87
C ASN A 244 -9.43 29.84 -6.85
N LYS A 245 -8.13 29.79 -6.53
CA LYS A 245 -7.05 30.21 -7.43
C LYS A 245 -6.55 29.07 -8.33
N TYR A 246 -7.22 27.90 -8.31
CA TYR A 246 -6.82 26.67 -8.99
C TYR A 246 -5.45 26.12 -8.56
N GLN A 247 -5.06 26.41 -7.31
CA GLN A 247 -3.83 25.87 -6.71
C GLN A 247 -4.17 24.55 -6.00
N PRO A 248 -3.30 23.53 -6.10
CA PRO A 248 -3.57 22.22 -5.53
C PRO A 248 -3.35 22.27 -4.00
N VAL A 249 -4.38 21.93 -3.23
CA VAL A 249 -4.40 22.00 -1.75
C VAL A 249 -4.61 20.67 -1.04
N GLY A 250 -5.01 19.62 -1.75
CA GLY A 250 -5.09 18.29 -1.19
C GLY A 250 -5.26 17.21 -2.26
N LEU A 251 -5.21 15.95 -1.85
CA LEU A 251 -5.39 14.80 -2.72
C LEU A 251 -6.24 13.74 -2.04
N VAL A 252 -7.17 13.17 -2.80
CA VAL A 252 -7.95 11.98 -2.43
C VAL A 252 -7.65 10.87 -3.43
N SER A 253 -7.41 9.65 -2.97
CA SER A 253 -7.03 8.55 -3.84
C SER A 253 -7.64 7.21 -3.43
N VAL A 254 -7.59 6.25 -4.36
CA VAL A 254 -7.95 4.85 -4.11
C VAL A 254 -7.25 4.28 -2.87
N HIS A 255 -5.98 4.65 -2.66
CA HIS A 255 -5.21 4.22 -1.50
C HIS A 255 -5.82 4.72 -0.19
N ASP A 256 -6.46 5.89 -0.17
CA ASP A 256 -7.08 6.43 1.04
C ASP A 256 -8.36 5.66 1.38
N ILE A 257 -9.14 5.30 0.35
CA ILE A 257 -10.37 4.48 0.51
C ILE A 257 -9.99 3.09 1.05
N LEU A 258 -9.00 2.45 0.44
CA LEU A 258 -8.54 1.12 0.88
C LEU A 258 -7.87 1.15 2.25
N ASN A 259 -7.07 2.18 2.56
CA ASN A 259 -6.53 2.37 3.91
C ASN A 259 -7.65 2.41 4.95
N ARG A 260 -8.70 3.17 4.67
CA ARG A 260 -9.81 3.30 5.61
C ARG A 260 -10.59 2.00 5.76
N LEU A 261 -10.76 1.24 4.68
CA LEU A 261 -11.35 -0.09 4.74
C LEU A 261 -10.45 -1.08 5.51
N ALA A 262 -9.13 -1.00 5.36
CA ALA A 262 -8.16 -1.78 6.12
C ALA A 262 -8.18 -1.42 7.61
N GLU A 263 -8.34 -0.14 7.94
CA GLU A 263 -8.52 0.33 9.32
C GLU A 263 -9.80 -0.24 9.93
N ARG A 264 -10.84 -0.59 9.16
CA ARG A 264 -12.01 -1.31 9.70
C ARG A 264 -11.69 -2.76 10.09
N GLU A 265 -10.62 -3.38 9.60
CA GLU A 265 -10.15 -4.65 10.16
C GLU A 265 -9.63 -4.44 11.59
N GLN A 266 -8.95 -3.31 11.81
CA GLN A 266 -8.41 -2.91 13.12
C GLN A 266 -9.47 -2.24 14.00
N GLY A 267 -10.51 -1.67 13.39
CA GLY A 267 -11.60 -0.89 13.97
C GLY A 267 -12.95 -1.61 13.98
N SER A 268 -13.00 -2.88 13.57
CA SER A 268 -14.14 -3.77 13.81
C SER A 268 -14.13 -4.13 15.30
N LYS A 269 -14.57 -3.17 16.12
CA LYS A 269 -14.94 -3.29 17.54
C LYS A 269 -14.02 -4.10 18.45
N ASN A 270 -12.74 -4.27 18.11
CA ASN A 270 -11.77 -4.86 19.02
C ASN A 270 -10.58 -3.90 19.16
N PRO A 271 -10.53 -3.11 20.25
CA PRO A 271 -9.38 -2.27 20.56
C PRO A 271 -8.07 -3.06 20.61
N LEU A 272 -8.15 -4.37 20.79
CA LEU A 272 -7.02 -5.28 20.91
C LEU A 272 -6.44 -5.70 19.56
N SER A 273 -5.19 -5.32 19.32
CA SER A 273 -4.38 -5.70 18.14
C SER A 273 -3.06 -6.37 18.54
N PHE A 274 -2.55 -7.25 17.66
CA PHE A 274 -1.33 -8.02 17.88
C PHE A 274 -0.38 -7.88 16.70
N ASN A 275 0.89 -7.58 16.96
CA ASN A 275 2.00 -7.66 16.03
C ASN A 275 2.99 -8.72 16.55
N LEU A 276 2.99 -9.91 15.94
CA LEU A 276 3.76 -11.07 16.40
C LEU A 276 4.68 -11.56 15.28
N PRO A 277 5.88 -12.08 15.60
CA PRO A 277 6.75 -12.68 14.59
C PRO A 277 6.09 -13.85 13.85
N ASP A 278 6.53 -14.09 12.63
CA ASP A 278 6.12 -15.26 11.85
C ASP A 278 6.60 -16.54 12.52
N GLY A 279 5.77 -17.60 12.51
CA GLY A 279 6.09 -18.86 13.18
C GLY A 279 6.21 -18.78 14.71
N PHE A 280 5.74 -17.70 15.36
CA PHE A 280 5.84 -17.53 16.81
C PHE A 280 5.09 -18.63 17.58
N ARG A 281 5.86 -19.57 18.17
CA ARG A 281 5.37 -20.77 18.87
C ARG A 281 4.31 -20.50 19.95
N TYR A 282 4.44 -19.39 20.69
CA TYR A 282 3.56 -19.08 21.83
C TYR A 282 2.35 -18.21 21.48
N ARG A 283 2.02 -18.07 20.18
CA ARG A 283 0.97 -17.17 19.67
C ARG A 283 -0.36 -17.33 20.40
N GLU A 284 -0.88 -18.55 20.53
CA GLU A 284 -2.20 -18.76 21.15
C GLU A 284 -2.19 -18.57 22.67
N THR A 285 -1.15 -19.06 23.36
CA THR A 285 -0.97 -18.85 24.81
C THR A 285 -0.90 -17.37 25.16
N LEU A 286 -0.15 -16.58 24.37
CA LEU A 286 -0.04 -15.13 24.52
C LEU A 286 -1.39 -14.46 24.29
N LYS A 287 -2.05 -14.73 23.15
CA LYS A 287 -3.36 -14.14 22.83
C LYS A 287 -4.36 -14.40 23.94
N ARG A 288 -4.39 -15.61 24.51
CA ARG A 288 -5.27 -15.97 25.63
C ARG A 288 -5.02 -15.09 26.86
N LYS A 289 -3.75 -14.97 27.28
CA LYS A 289 -3.35 -14.13 28.44
C LYS A 289 -3.68 -12.66 28.23
N VAL A 290 -3.32 -12.12 27.07
CA VAL A 290 -3.58 -10.72 26.72
C VAL A 290 -5.08 -10.44 26.65
N ARG A 291 -5.88 -11.31 26.02
CA ARG A 291 -7.34 -11.17 25.96
C ARG A 291 -7.95 -11.15 27.36
N LYS A 292 -7.49 -12.00 28.28
CA LYS A 292 -7.94 -12.03 29.68
C LYS A 292 -7.66 -10.70 30.37
N SER A 293 -6.44 -10.17 30.23
CA SER A 293 -6.07 -8.86 30.79
C SER A 293 -6.86 -7.71 30.17
N PHE A 294 -6.95 -7.66 28.84
CA PHE A 294 -7.72 -6.67 28.09
C PHE A 294 -9.19 -6.62 28.53
N ARG A 295 -9.82 -7.79 28.72
CA ARG A 295 -11.21 -7.90 29.18
C ARG A 295 -11.39 -7.38 30.62
N LYS A 296 -10.38 -7.53 31.49
CA LYS A 296 -10.38 -6.93 32.84
C LYS A 296 -10.26 -5.41 32.77
N LEU A 297 -9.34 -4.89 31.95
CA LEU A 297 -9.07 -3.46 31.82
C LEU A 297 -10.21 -2.71 31.12
N SER A 298 -10.83 -3.32 30.11
CA SER A 298 -11.95 -2.71 29.36
C SER A 298 -13.21 -2.52 30.21
N ARG A 299 -13.34 -3.21 31.35
CA ARG A 299 -14.43 -2.98 32.31
C ARG A 299 -14.24 -1.68 33.11
N ARG A 300 -13.02 -1.17 33.21
CA ARG A 300 -12.68 0.04 33.99
C ARG A 300 -12.85 1.33 33.17
N GLY A 301 -12.97 1.23 31.85
CA GLY A 301 -13.14 2.39 30.98
C GLY A 301 -13.01 2.04 29.50
N LYS A 302 -13.44 2.97 28.64
CA LYS A 302 -13.36 2.81 27.18
C LYS A 302 -11.88 2.82 26.76
N ILE A 303 -11.44 1.76 26.09
CA ILE A 303 -10.11 1.66 25.49
C ILE A 303 -10.24 1.92 23.99
N LEU A 304 -9.52 2.92 23.47
CA LEU A 304 -9.53 3.24 22.04
C LEU A 304 -8.61 2.30 21.26
N THR A 305 -7.41 2.03 21.80
CA THR A 305 -6.48 1.05 21.22
C THR A 305 -5.71 0.31 22.31
N TYR A 306 -5.43 -0.95 22.08
CA TYR A 306 -4.61 -1.83 22.92
C TYR A 306 -3.72 -2.66 21.98
N ARG A 307 -2.48 -2.22 21.75
CA ARG A 307 -1.56 -2.83 20.79
C ARG A 307 -0.50 -3.63 21.54
N VAL A 308 -0.38 -4.92 21.20
CA VAL A 308 0.69 -5.78 21.71
C VAL A 308 1.66 -6.11 20.58
N THR A 309 2.92 -5.75 20.74
CA THR A 309 4.00 -6.09 19.81
C THR A 309 5.00 -7.02 20.48
N VAL A 310 5.38 -8.09 19.79
CA VAL A 310 6.44 -9.01 20.23
C VAL A 310 7.54 -9.01 19.19
N LYS A 311 8.78 -8.88 19.63
CA LYS A 311 9.98 -9.03 18.80
C LYS A 311 10.87 -10.13 19.36
N GLN A 312 11.42 -10.96 18.49
CA GLN A 312 12.45 -11.94 18.84
C GLN A 312 13.82 -11.33 18.59
N LYS A 313 14.66 -11.24 19.63
CA LYS A 313 16.07 -10.87 19.48
C LYS A 313 16.88 -12.14 19.27
N LEU A 314 17.67 -12.17 18.21
CA LEU A 314 18.53 -13.29 17.87
C LEU A 314 19.92 -13.09 18.51
N ASN A 315 20.58 -14.18 18.88
CA ASN A 315 22.02 -14.17 19.19
C ASN A 315 22.85 -14.21 17.90
N ARG A 316 24.18 -14.17 18.06
CA ARG A 316 25.14 -14.28 16.95
C ARG A 316 25.00 -15.58 16.13
N ALA A 317 24.40 -16.63 16.71
CA ALA A 317 24.13 -17.91 16.07
C ALA A 317 22.73 -18.00 15.41
N GLY A 318 22.00 -16.89 15.30
CA GLY A 318 20.67 -16.85 14.67
C GLY A 318 19.54 -17.46 15.50
N LYS A 319 19.80 -17.91 16.74
CA LYS A 319 18.79 -18.45 17.65
C LYS A 319 18.16 -17.34 18.49
N VAL A 320 16.87 -17.47 18.79
CA VAL A 320 16.17 -16.52 19.66
C VAL A 320 16.79 -16.54 21.05
N SER A 321 17.32 -15.39 21.48
CA SER A 321 17.97 -15.21 22.78
C SER A 321 17.07 -14.51 23.79
N ARG A 322 16.25 -13.54 23.35
CA ARG A 322 15.34 -12.77 24.19
C ARG A 322 14.09 -12.36 23.43
N TYR A 323 13.01 -12.12 24.16
CA TYR A 323 11.75 -11.59 23.66
C TYR A 323 11.57 -10.17 24.18
N GLU A 324 11.31 -9.23 23.27
CA GLU A 324 10.92 -7.86 23.59
C GLU A 324 9.41 -7.72 23.38
N VAL A 325 8.68 -7.43 24.46
CA VAL A 325 7.23 -7.22 24.43
C VAL A 325 6.94 -5.76 24.71
N ILE A 326 6.15 -5.15 23.82
CA ILE A 326 5.71 -3.76 23.95
C ILE A 326 4.19 -3.76 23.97
N ILE A 327 3.59 -3.14 24.99
CA ILE A 327 2.14 -2.94 25.07
C ILE A 327 1.88 -1.44 25.07
N GLY A 328 1.09 -0.97 24.10
CA GLY A 328 0.63 0.41 24.01
C GLY A 328 -0.88 0.49 24.19
N VAL A 329 -1.35 1.43 25.01
CA VAL A 329 -2.77 1.62 25.31
C VAL A 329 -3.15 3.09 25.12
N LYS A 330 -4.21 3.34 24.36
CA LYS A 330 -4.79 4.67 24.18
C LYS A 330 -6.17 4.72 24.81
N LEU A 331 -6.36 5.68 25.70
CA LEU A 331 -7.63 5.99 26.35
C LEU A 331 -8.19 7.30 25.75
N PRO A 332 -9.51 7.54 25.83
CA PRO A 332 -10.09 8.83 25.48
C PRO A 332 -9.47 9.94 26.33
N ASN A 333 -9.09 11.06 25.69
CA ASN A 333 -8.61 12.28 26.35
C ASN A 333 -7.38 12.09 27.26
N ARG A 334 -6.57 11.03 27.04
CA ARG A 334 -5.28 10.82 27.72
C ARG A 334 -4.17 10.58 26.71
N ALA A 335 -2.93 10.86 27.12
CA ALA A 335 -1.74 10.46 26.38
C ALA A 335 -1.67 8.92 26.25
N GLU A 336 -0.99 8.45 25.20
CA GLU A 336 -0.79 7.01 24.99
C GLU A 336 0.15 6.46 26.07
N LEU A 337 -0.32 5.45 26.80
CA LEU A 337 0.47 4.71 27.77
C LEU A 337 1.24 3.62 27.03
N SER A 338 2.49 3.38 27.42
CA SER A 338 3.25 2.28 26.85
C SER A 338 4.22 1.66 27.84
N THR A 339 4.40 0.35 27.72
CA THR A 339 5.41 -0.39 28.47
C THR A 339 6.21 -1.27 27.55
N LYS A 340 7.47 -1.49 27.93
CA LYS A 340 8.43 -2.35 27.24
C LYS A 340 9.08 -3.28 28.25
N VAL A 341 9.09 -4.57 27.93
CA VAL A 341 9.75 -5.62 28.73
C VAL A 341 10.62 -6.47 27.82
N VAL A 342 11.80 -6.85 28.32
CA VAL A 342 12.72 -7.76 27.63
C VAL A 342 13.05 -8.91 28.57
N GLU A 343 12.78 -10.14 28.14
CA GLU A 343 12.97 -11.34 28.97
C GLU A 343 13.45 -12.51 28.10
N TYR A 344 14.05 -13.52 28.72
CA TYR A 344 14.51 -14.72 28.02
C TYR A 344 13.36 -15.65 27.65
N ASP A 345 12.31 -15.69 28.47
CA ASP A 345 11.10 -16.46 28.23
C ASP A 345 9.96 -15.57 27.70
N ALA A 346 9.31 -16.01 26.63
CA ALA A 346 8.26 -15.25 25.96
C ALA A 346 7.02 -15.05 26.83
N VAL A 347 6.65 -16.06 27.64
CA VAL A 347 5.45 -16.00 28.48
C VAL A 347 5.69 -15.10 29.68
N LYS A 348 6.89 -15.16 30.27
CA LYS A 348 7.35 -14.27 31.34
C LYS A 348 7.38 -12.81 30.87
N ALA A 349 7.92 -12.55 29.69
CA ALA A 349 7.94 -11.22 29.07
C ALA A 349 6.53 -10.62 28.97
N VAL A 350 5.56 -11.43 28.53
CA VAL A 350 4.15 -11.02 28.38
C VAL A 350 3.51 -10.74 29.74
N ASN A 351 3.69 -11.62 30.73
CA ASN A 351 3.09 -11.42 32.06
C ASN A 351 3.58 -10.11 32.67
N GLN A 352 4.90 -9.89 32.71
CA GLN A 352 5.48 -8.65 33.24
C GLN A 352 5.02 -7.40 32.48
N ALA A 353 4.89 -7.47 31.15
CA ALA A 353 4.37 -6.34 30.38
C ALA A 353 2.89 -6.06 30.70
N LEU A 354 2.08 -7.11 30.90
CA LEU A 354 0.68 -6.98 31.31
C LEU A 354 0.54 -6.39 32.71
N ASP A 355 1.39 -6.79 33.65
CA ASP A 355 1.38 -6.25 35.01
C ASP A 355 1.77 -4.77 35.02
N LYS A 356 2.83 -4.40 34.27
CA LYS A 356 3.26 -3.00 34.14
C LYS A 356 2.21 -2.10 33.51
N ILE A 357 1.54 -2.52 32.43
CA ILE A 357 0.52 -1.68 31.79
C ILE A 357 -0.74 -1.59 32.65
N ALA A 358 -1.08 -2.64 33.40
CA ALA A 358 -2.21 -2.61 34.32
C ALA A 358 -1.97 -1.60 35.45
N ALA A 359 -0.76 -1.55 36.02
CA ALA A 359 -0.37 -0.60 37.06
C ALA A 359 -0.38 0.86 36.56
N GLN A 360 -0.06 1.12 35.29
CA GLN A 360 -0.14 2.47 34.69
C GLN A 360 -1.58 2.93 34.37
N MET A 361 -2.53 1.99 34.37
CA MET A 361 -3.94 2.26 34.11
C MET A 361 -4.78 2.42 35.38
N GLU A 362 -4.20 2.11 36.54
CA GLU A 362 -4.72 2.46 37.87
C GLU A 362 -4.39 3.92 38.15
#